data_AF-A0A415CHN3-F1
#
_entry.id   AF-A0A415CHN3-F1
#
_cell.length_a   1.000
_cell.length_b   1.000
_cell.length_c   1.000
_cell.angle_alpha   90.00
_cell.angle_beta   90.00
_cell.angle_gamma   90.00
#
_symmetry.space_group_name_H-M   'P 1'
#
loop_
_entity.id
_entity.type
_entity.pdbx_description
1 polymer ?
#
loop_
_entity_poly.entity_id
_entity_poly.type
_entity_poly.pdbx_seq_one_letter_code
_entity_poly.pdbx_strand_id
1 'polypeptide(L)'
;MPHIDFASILSSALTPITLISGVGLLLMAMSARYAQACDRVRENLRQQGRSPDFDPGIEERLILNYHRAELLRKAILFVVLSAASSGLLILASTLEGMFGVDLLVAKHILLLCCVGLIVISTIFFALEVTTSLKALALRKEQESAIRRRRFTN
;
A
#
# COMPACT_ATOMS: atom_id res chain seq x y z
N MET A 1 39.12 9.20 25.68
CA MET A 1 38.35 9.42 24.44
C MET A 1 37.24 8.38 24.44
N PRO A 2 35.96 8.75 24.38
CA PRO A 2 34.92 7.73 24.28
C PRO A 2 35.15 7.01 22.96
N HIS A 3 35.51 5.72 23.04
CA HIS A 3 35.54 4.87 21.87
C HIS A 3 34.09 4.79 21.38
N ILE A 4 33.81 5.49 20.28
CA ILE A 4 32.57 5.36 19.56
C ILE A 4 32.56 3.92 19.05
N ASP A 5 31.83 3.05 19.75
CA ASP A 5 31.79 1.65 19.37
C ASP A 5 31.07 1.55 18.04
N PHE A 6 31.83 1.31 16.98
CA PHE A 6 31.32 1.18 15.62
C PHE A 6 30.19 0.15 15.55
N ALA A 7 30.26 -0.88 16.41
CA ALA A 7 29.19 -1.86 16.58
C ALA A 7 27.88 -1.25 17.10
N SER A 8 27.94 -0.29 18.03
CA SER A 8 26.76 0.39 18.57
C SER A 8 26.08 1.28 17.52
N ILE A 9 26.86 2.00 16.70
CA ILE A 9 26.30 2.79 15.59
C ILE A 9 25.65 1.86 14.57
N LEU A 10 26.35 0.80 14.16
CA LEU A 10 25.84 -0.17 13.19
C LEU A 10 24.54 -0.85 13.70
N SER A 11 24.50 -1.21 14.99
CA SER A 11 23.33 -1.80 15.64
C SER A 11 22.13 -0.85 15.66
N SER A 12 22.36 0.43 16.00
CA SER A 12 21.30 1.45 16.01
C SER A 12 20.72 1.76 14.61
N ALA A 13 21.52 1.58 13.56
CA ALA A 13 21.10 1.78 12.18
C ALA A 13 20.38 0.57 11.56
N LEU A 14 20.58 -0.64 12.09
CA LEU A 14 19.99 -1.87 11.55
C LEU A 14 18.47 -1.82 11.51
N THR A 15 17.82 -1.42 12.60
CA THR A 15 16.35 -1.38 12.71
C THR A 15 15.69 -0.51 11.62
N PRO A 16 16.05 0.78 11.43
CA PRO A 16 15.45 1.59 10.37
C PRO A 16 15.79 1.13 8.95
N ILE A 17 16.98 0.55 8.74
CA ILE A 17 17.38 0.01 7.42
C ILE A 17 16.51 -1.22 7.07
N THR A 18 16.32 -2.15 8.01
CA THR A 18 15.45 -3.31 7.81
C THR A 18 14.00 -2.89 7.55
N LEU A 19 13.51 -1.87 8.25
CA LEU A 19 12.17 -1.32 8.02
C LEU A 19 12.01 -0.75 6.61
N ILE A 20 13.00 -0.01 6.08
CA ILE A 20 12.94 0.54 4.71
C ILE A 20 12.86 -0.59 3.68
N SER A 21 13.64 -1.66 3.86
CA SER A 21 13.59 -2.83 2.97
C SER A 21 12.22 -3.50 2.98
N GLY A 22 11.63 -3.73 4.17
CA GLY A 22 10.29 -4.30 4.29
C GLY A 22 9.20 -3.41 3.65
N VAL A 23 9.30 -2.09 3.83
CA VAL A 23 8.41 -1.12 3.20
C VAL A 23 8.54 -1.13 1.67
N GLY A 24 9.76 -1.30 1.13
CA GLY A 24 10.00 -1.43 -0.31
C GLY A 24 9.27 -2.62 -0.94
N LEU A 25 9.28 -3.77 -0.26
CA LEU A 25 8.55 -4.96 -0.71
C LEU A 25 7.03 -4.75 -0.69
N LEU A 26 6.50 -4.14 0.38
CA LEU A 26 5.09 -3.78 0.48
C LEU A 26 4.70 -2.81 -0.64
N LEU A 27 5.51 -1.79 -0.89
CA LEU A 27 5.28 -0.80 -1.93
C LEU A 27 5.25 -1.42 -3.33
N MET A 28 6.17 -2.35 -3.63
CA MET A 28 6.12 -3.10 -4.90
C MET A 28 4.83 -3.89 -5.06
N ALA A 29 4.42 -4.64 -4.03
CA ALA A 29 3.19 -5.41 -4.07
C ALA A 29 1.94 -4.53 -4.26
N MET A 30 1.88 -3.40 -3.55
CA MET A 30 0.81 -2.41 -3.70
C MET A 30 0.82 -1.75 -5.08
N SER A 31 2.00 -1.40 -5.61
CA SER A 31 2.13 -0.76 -6.93
C SER A 31 1.67 -1.67 -8.06
N ALA A 32 2.02 -2.96 -8.00
CA ALA A 32 1.55 -3.96 -8.96
C ALA A 32 0.02 -4.08 -8.95
N ARG A 33 -0.58 -4.14 -7.76
CA ARG A 33 -2.04 -4.21 -7.62
C ARG A 33 -2.74 -2.91 -8.03
N TYR A 34 -2.10 -1.76 -7.82
CA TYR A 34 -2.62 -0.45 -8.25
C TYR A 34 -2.70 -0.38 -9.77
N ALA A 35 -1.61 -0.76 -10.45
CA ALA A 35 -1.55 -0.80 -11.91
C ALA A 35 -2.65 -1.70 -12.48
N GLN A 36 -2.81 -2.91 -11.92
CA GLN A 36 -3.89 -3.82 -12.31
C GLN A 36 -5.28 -3.22 -12.12
N ALA A 37 -5.53 -2.47 -11.04
CA ALA A 37 -6.81 -1.79 -10.82
C ALA A 37 -7.06 -0.69 -11.86
N CYS A 38 -6.05 0.13 -12.16
CA CYS A 38 -6.11 1.17 -13.20
C CYS A 38 -6.36 0.58 -14.58
N ASP A 39 -5.70 -0.52 -14.93
CA ASP A 39 -5.89 -1.17 -16.23
C ASP A 39 -7.30 -1.74 -16.38
N ARG A 40 -7.89 -2.29 -15.30
CA ARG A 40 -9.29 -2.72 -15.30
C ARG A 40 -10.28 -1.56 -15.44
N VAL A 41 -10.00 -0.41 -14.84
CA VAL A 41 -10.80 0.82 -15.02
C VAL A 41 -10.75 1.28 -16.48
N ARG A 42 -9.55 1.32 -17.08
CA ARG A 42 -9.37 1.70 -18.49
C ARG A 42 -10.10 0.75 -19.44
N GLU A 43 -10.06 -0.55 -19.18
CA GLU A 43 -10.75 -1.54 -19.99
C GLU A 43 -12.28 -1.40 -19.91
N ASN A 44 -12.84 -1.21 -18.71
CA ASN A 44 -14.27 -0.96 -18.55
C ASN A 44 -14.72 0.33 -19.30
N LEU A 45 -13.92 1.40 -19.24
CA LEU A 45 -14.21 2.63 -19.97
C LEU A 45 -14.16 2.44 -21.50
N ARG A 46 -13.21 1.65 -22.01
CA ARG A 46 -13.15 1.28 -23.44
C ARG A 46 -14.34 0.46 -23.87
N GLN A 47 -14.86 -0.42 -23.02
CA GLN A 47 -16.07 -1.20 -23.28
C GLN A 47 -17.31 -0.31 -23.31
N GLN A 48 -17.43 0.63 -22.38
CA GLN A 48 -18.52 1.60 -22.36
C GLN A 48 -18.54 2.47 -23.63
N GLY A 49 -17.38 2.98 -24.06
CA GLY A 49 -17.28 3.80 -25.27
C GLY A 49 -17.62 3.06 -26.58
N ARG A 50 -17.77 1.73 -26.55
CA ARG A 50 -18.20 0.90 -27.69
C ARG A 50 -19.68 0.58 -27.69
N SER A 51 -20.37 0.76 -26.55
CA SER A 51 -21.80 0.52 -26.42
C SER A 51 -22.56 1.83 -26.63
N PRO A 52 -23.57 1.89 -27.52
CA PRO A 52 -24.35 3.11 -27.74
C PRO A 52 -25.25 3.45 -26.55
N ASP A 53 -25.65 2.45 -25.75
CA ASP A 53 -26.40 2.61 -24.50
C ASP A 53 -25.51 2.38 -23.28
N PHE A 54 -25.78 3.13 -22.23
CA PHE A 54 -25.05 3.06 -20.97
C PHE A 54 -25.42 1.77 -20.23
N ASP A 55 -24.53 0.77 -20.21
CA ASP A 55 -24.76 -0.51 -19.53
C ASP A 55 -24.61 -0.34 -18.00
N PRO A 56 -25.68 -0.51 -17.20
CA PRO A 56 -25.62 -0.38 -15.74
C PRO A 56 -24.63 -1.38 -15.11
N GLY A 57 -24.43 -2.53 -15.74
CA GLY A 57 -23.49 -3.56 -15.29
C GLY A 57 -22.02 -3.13 -15.45
N ILE A 58 -21.72 -2.22 -16.37
CA ILE A 58 -20.36 -1.67 -16.56
C ILE A 58 -20.08 -0.59 -15.51
N GLU A 59 -21.07 0.23 -15.17
CA GLU A 59 -20.95 1.28 -14.15
C GLU A 59 -20.67 0.71 -12.75
N GLU A 60 -21.42 -0.32 -12.32
CA GLU A 60 -21.20 -0.95 -11.01
C GLU A 60 -19.78 -1.52 -10.89
N ARG A 61 -19.27 -2.11 -11.99
CA ARG A 61 -17.91 -2.64 -12.06
C ARG A 61 -16.86 -1.54 -12.05
N LEU A 62 -17.16 -0.39 -12.64
CA LEU A 62 -16.29 0.78 -12.67
C LEU A 62 -16.15 1.40 -11.27
N ILE A 63 -17.26 1.63 -10.57
CA ILE A 63 -17.28 2.20 -9.22
C ILE A 63 -16.49 1.32 -8.24
N LEU A 64 -16.68 -0.01 -8.31
CA LEU A 64 -15.97 -0.94 -7.46
C LEU A 64 -14.45 -0.95 -7.73
N ASN A 65 -14.04 -0.96 -9.01
CA ASN A 65 -12.62 -0.92 -9.37
C ASN A 65 -11.97 0.42 -8.97
N TYR A 66 -12.71 1.52 -9.08
CA TYR A 66 -12.26 2.84 -8.65
C TYR A 66 -12.07 2.92 -7.13
N HIS A 67 -13.03 2.41 -6.35
CA HIS A 67 -12.92 2.39 -4.88
C HIS A 67 -11.69 1.59 -4.40
N ARG A 68 -11.40 0.47 -5.05
CA ARG A 68 -10.19 -0.32 -4.78
C ARG A 68 -8.91 0.47 -5.09
N ALA A 69 -8.87 1.15 -6.24
CA ALA A 69 -7.74 2.00 -6.59
C ALA A 69 -7.53 3.13 -5.57
N GLU A 70 -8.61 3.73 -5.06
CA GLU A 70 -8.54 4.78 -4.04
C GLU A 70 -7.98 4.26 -2.70
N LEU A 71 -8.46 3.11 -2.21
CA LEU A 71 -7.93 2.45 -1.01
C LEU A 71 -6.43 2.16 -1.16
N LEU A 72 -6.02 1.66 -2.31
CA LEU A 72 -4.62 1.37 -2.60
C LEU A 72 -3.77 2.64 -2.67
N ARG A 73 -4.30 3.72 -3.26
CA ARG A 73 -3.61 5.02 -3.30
C ARG A 73 -3.35 5.55 -1.90
N LYS A 74 -4.33 5.44 -0.99
CA LYS A 74 -4.17 5.82 0.43
C LYS A 74 -3.09 4.95 1.08
N ALA A 75 -3.16 3.62 0.93
CA ALA A 75 -2.15 2.70 1.47
C ALA A 75 -0.73 3.05 1.02
N ILE A 76 -0.54 3.30 -0.28
CA ILE A 76 0.75 3.69 -0.87
C ILE A 76 1.26 5.01 -0.27
N LEU A 77 0.41 6.03 -0.12
CA LEU A 77 0.80 7.31 0.47
C LEU A 77 1.31 7.15 1.91
N PHE A 78 0.60 6.38 2.74
CA PHE A 78 1.03 6.12 4.11
C PHE A 78 2.36 5.35 4.18
N VAL A 79 2.57 4.36 3.30
CA VAL A 79 3.82 3.58 3.27
C VAL A 79 5.01 4.38 2.74
N VAL A 80 4.79 5.28 1.77
CA VAL A 80 5.84 6.17 1.27
C VAL A 80 6.21 7.20 2.35
N LEU A 81 5.21 7.71 3.08
CA LEU A 81 5.46 8.62 4.21
C LEU A 81 6.23 7.94 5.33
N SER A 82 5.96 6.65 5.60
CA SER A 82 6.75 5.88 6.58
C SER A 82 8.19 5.70 6.11
N ALA A 83 8.42 5.38 4.83
CA ALA A 83 9.77 5.30 4.27
C ALA A 83 10.54 6.63 4.41
N ALA A 84 9.88 7.76 4.12
CA ALA A 84 10.47 9.08 4.31
C ALA A 84 10.84 9.35 5.77
N SER A 85 9.97 9.00 6.72
CA SER A 85 10.26 9.15 8.16
C SER A 85 11.41 8.24 8.64
N SER A 86 11.54 7.02 8.08
CA SER A 86 12.67 6.13 8.38
C SER A 86 13.99 6.71 7.83
N GLY A 87 13.96 7.29 6.63
CA GLY A 87 15.11 8.03 6.08
C GLY A 87 15.52 9.22 6.95
N LEU A 88 14.54 9.96 7.47
CA LEU A 88 14.80 11.06 8.41
C LEU A 88 15.37 10.56 9.75
N LEU A 89 14.96 9.39 10.22
CA LEU A 89 15.52 8.77 11.42
C LEU A 89 16.99 8.37 11.23
N ILE A 90 17.35 7.84 10.06
CA ILE A 90 18.75 7.55 9.71
C ILE A 90 19.55 8.85 9.69
N LEU A 91 19.02 9.91 9.08
CA LEU A 91 19.67 11.23 9.05
C LEU A 91 19.89 11.79 10.46
N ALA A 92 18.87 11.76 11.32
CA ALA A 92 18.96 12.19 12.72
C ALA A 92 20.03 11.40 13.50
N SER A 93 20.12 10.09 13.25
CA SER A 93 21.12 9.21 13.88
C SER A 93 22.54 9.56 13.44
N THR A 94 22.75 9.86 12.16
CA THR A 94 24.05 10.30 11.63
C THR A 94 24.45 11.67 12.17
N LEU A 95 23.51 12.62 12.25
CA LEU A 95 23.77 13.96 12.79
C LEU A 95 24.18 13.93 14.26
N GLU A 96 23.51 13.12 15.08
CA GLU A 96 23.91 12.91 16.47
C GLU A 96 25.34 12.34 16.58
N GLY A 97 25.70 11.37 15.72
CA GLY A 97 27.05 10.83 15.67
C GLY A 97 28.12 11.84 15.23
N MET A 98 27.77 12.79 14.35
CA MET A 98 28.71 13.81 13.84
C MET A 98 28.88 15.01 14.77
N PHE A 99 27.80 15.49 15.37
CA PHE A 99 27.78 16.73 16.14
C PHE A 99 27.68 16.51 17.66
N GLY A 100 27.45 15.28 18.11
CA GLY A 100 27.31 14.94 19.53
C GLY A 100 26.06 15.53 20.21
N VAL A 101 25.06 15.94 19.42
CA VAL A 101 23.81 16.52 19.93
C VAL A 101 22.83 15.41 20.28
N ASP A 102 22.24 15.44 21.47
CA ASP A 102 21.28 14.42 21.92
C ASP A 102 19.93 14.60 21.20
N LEU A 103 19.67 13.79 20.17
CA LEU A 103 18.43 13.78 19.39
C LEU A 103 17.52 12.62 19.78
N LEU A 104 17.73 12.02 20.96
CA LEU A 104 17.03 10.82 21.40
C LEU A 104 15.49 10.94 21.27
N VAL A 105 14.91 12.04 21.74
CA VAL A 105 13.45 12.28 21.68
C VAL A 105 12.96 12.33 20.24
N ALA A 106 13.69 13.04 19.35
CA ALA A 106 13.34 13.16 17.95
C ALA A 106 13.35 11.79 17.24
N LYS A 107 14.35 10.94 17.52
CA LYS A 107 14.41 9.59 16.96
C LYS A 107 13.23 8.71 17.39
N HIS A 108 12.85 8.76 18.67
CA HIS A 108 11.71 7.99 19.18
C HIS A 108 10.39 8.44 18.55
N ILE A 109 10.18 9.74 18.39
CA ILE A 109 9.00 10.30 17.72
C ILE A 109 8.96 9.86 16.25
N LEU A 110 10.09 9.95 15.54
CA LEU A 110 10.19 9.52 14.15
C LEU A 110 9.94 8.02 13.99
N LEU A 111 10.46 7.20 14.91
CA LEU A 111 10.26 5.76 14.90
C LEU A 111 8.78 5.43 15.12
N LEU A 112 8.14 6.05 16.12
CA LEU A 112 6.73 5.85 16.42
C LEU A 112 5.84 6.28 15.25
N CYS A 113 6.15 7.43 14.64
CA CYS A 113 5.46 7.93 13.45
C CYS A 113 5.61 6.93 12.29
N CYS A 114 6.83 6.48 12.01
CA CYS A 114 7.12 5.50 10.95
C CYS A 114 6.29 4.22 11.14
N VAL A 115 6.36 3.60 12.32
CA VAL A 115 5.62 2.36 12.61
C VAL A 115 4.11 2.58 12.56
N GLY A 116 3.61 3.71 13.09
CA GLY A 116 2.19 4.05 13.04
C GLY A 116 1.67 4.18 11.60
N LEU A 117 2.44 4.83 10.72
CA LEU A 117 2.11 4.97 9.30
C LEU A 117 2.10 3.62 8.57
N ILE A 118 3.03 2.71 8.90
CA ILE A 118 3.05 1.34 8.35
C ILE A 118 1.80 0.57 8.77
N VAL A 119 1.39 0.66 10.05
CA VAL A 119 0.17 0.00 10.54
C VAL A 119 -1.06 0.53 9.81
N ILE A 120 -1.20 1.86 9.69
CA ILE A 120 -2.32 2.48 8.97
C ILE A 120 -2.34 2.04 7.49
N SER A 121 -1.19 2.07 6.82
CA SER A 121 -1.04 1.60 5.43
C SER A 121 -1.49 0.14 5.28
N THR A 122 -1.06 -0.73 6.20
CA THR A 122 -1.38 -2.16 6.19
C THR A 122 -2.87 -2.41 6.36
N ILE A 123 -3.55 -1.62 7.20
CA ILE A 123 -5.00 -1.69 7.36
C ILE A 123 -5.71 -1.34 6.04
N PHE A 124 -5.34 -0.24 5.39
CA PHE A 124 -5.92 0.13 4.09
C PHE A 124 -5.67 -0.95 3.03
N PHE A 125 -4.48 -1.53 3.02
CA PHE A 125 -4.15 -2.63 2.13
C PHE A 125 -5.01 -3.87 2.41
N ALA A 126 -5.17 -4.26 3.67
CA ALA A 126 -6.00 -5.41 4.07
C ALA A 126 -7.48 -5.21 3.70
N LEU A 127 -8.01 -4.00 3.85
CA LEU A 127 -9.37 -3.63 3.42
C LEU A 127 -9.53 -3.78 1.91
N GLU A 128 -8.56 -3.32 1.12
CA GLU A 128 -8.59 -3.52 -0.33
C GLU A 128 -8.50 -5.01 -0.71
N VAL A 129 -7.65 -5.80 -0.04
CA VAL A 129 -7.55 -7.25 -0.28
C VAL A 129 -8.88 -7.95 -0.05
N THR A 130 -9.54 -7.62 1.06
CA THR A 130 -10.83 -8.20 1.43
C THR A 130 -11.92 -7.83 0.43
N THR A 131 -11.93 -6.56 -0.01
CA THR A 131 -12.87 -6.07 -1.02
C THR A 131 -12.65 -6.74 -2.37
N SER A 132 -11.37 -6.95 -2.74
CA SER A 132 -10.99 -7.68 -3.96
C SER A 132 -11.51 -9.13 -3.97
N LEU A 133 -11.39 -9.82 -2.83
CA LEU A 133 -11.87 -11.21 -2.71
C LEU A 133 -13.40 -11.30 -2.76
N LYS A 134 -14.11 -10.40 -2.05
CA LYS A 134 -15.58 -10.34 -2.09
C LYS A 134 -16.10 -10.08 -3.52
N ALA A 135 -15.45 -9.16 -4.24
CA ALA A 135 -15.79 -8.86 -5.63
C ALA A 135 -15.63 -10.07 -6.57
N LEU A 136 -14.57 -10.86 -6.37
CA LEU A 136 -14.33 -12.06 -7.15
C LEU A 136 -15.36 -13.15 -6.85
N ALA A 137 -15.73 -13.32 -5.57
CA ALA A 137 -16.74 -14.28 -5.14
C ALA A 137 -18.11 -13.99 -5.78
N LEU A 138 -18.56 -12.73 -5.75
CA LEU A 138 -19.84 -12.32 -6.35
C LEU A 138 -19.88 -12.56 -7.86
N ARG A 139 -18.78 -12.28 -8.58
CA ARG A 139 -18.69 -12.55 -10.03
C ARG A 139 -18.80 -14.04 -10.34
N LYS A 140 -18.13 -14.89 -9.55
CA LYS A 140 -18.18 -16.35 -9.73
C LYS A 140 -19.60 -16.89 -9.51
N GLU A 141 -20.31 -16.36 -8.51
CA GLU A 141 -21.69 -16.75 -8.22
C GLU A 141 -22.65 -16.33 -9.35
N GLN A 142 -22.55 -15.09 -9.84
CA GLN A 142 -23.33 -14.61 -10.99
C GLN A 142 -23.09 -15.46 -12.25
N GLU A 143 -21.83 -15.75 -12.58
CA GLU A 143 -21.48 -16.57 -13.74
C GLU A 143 -22.03 -17.99 -13.60
N SER A 144 -21.97 -18.58 -12.40
CA SER A 144 -22.55 -19.89 -12.12
C SER A 144 -24.08 -19.90 -12.26
N ALA A 145 -24.76 -18.83 -11.85
CA ALA A 145 -26.22 -18.68 -11.98
C ALA A 145 -26.63 -18.51 -13.45
N ILE A 146 -25.90 -17.72 -14.23
CA ILE A 146 -26.11 -17.55 -15.67
C ILE A 146 -25.89 -18.89 -16.38
N ARG A 147 -24.80 -19.61 -16.06
CA ARG A 147 -24.52 -20.92 -16.62
C ARG A 147 -25.61 -21.93 -16.29
N ARG A 148 -26.11 -21.94 -15.05
CA ARG A 148 -27.20 -22.82 -14.61
C ARG A 148 -28.49 -22.54 -15.39
N ARG A 149 -28.85 -21.27 -15.61
CA ARG A 149 -30.01 -20.88 -16.44
C ARG A 149 -29.89 -21.33 -17.89
N ARG A 150 -28.67 -21.34 -18.45
CA ARG A 150 -28.40 -21.76 -19.83
C ARG A 150 -28.54 -23.27 -20.08
N PHE A 151 -28.59 -24.09 -19.02
CA PHE A 151 -28.78 -25.54 -19.11
C PHE A 151 -30.21 -26.01 -18.78
N THR A 152 -31.07 -25.10 -18.32
CA THR A 152 -32.48 -25.36 -17.98
C THR A 152 -33.48 -24.84 -19.01
N ASN A 153 -33.01 -24.13 -20.05
CA ASN A 153 -33.76 -23.77 -21.25
C ASN A 153 -33.20 -24.57 -22.44
#